data_AF-A0A6G9HKF5-F1
#
_entry.id   AF-A0A6G9HKF5-F1
#
_cell.length_a   1.000
_cell.length_b   1.000
_cell.length_c   1.000
_cell.angle_alpha   90.00
_cell.angle_beta   90.00
_cell.angle_gamma   90.00
#
_symmetry.space_group_name_H-M   'P 1'
#
loop_
_entity.id
_entity.type
_entity.pdbx_description
1 polymer ?
#
loop_
_entity_poly.entity_id
_entity_poly.type
_entity_poly.pdbx_seq_one_letter_code
_entity_poly.pdbx_strand_id
1 'polypeptide(L)'
;MNIAMITELNTVFTDDSMESILNDAILSKGSLLLVDPTHPLEQWPSGVPADGISLPNIADAFAQKLIPTGGVLPSLNRPGVMAGASFIERTQKRGLRAGVSSGQTGLSGINMPIPDAILQYMLNNQSHEYYLSMWSYVTREAEATSTNEPHMHIYRTLQCGYPLGGIASFSAQANWERPTGANKTGGYAVNTNAIGVQFRNIAGKISGQHDASGALLSLADFPQPTQKTLVSMGPANVESLYTAVNSVSSGVGRRLQSWNFYRIYIEELTVSGRSYDDVTEIDKGLYTKEMTLAGGRYFGDSWTANP
;
A
#
# COMPACT_ATOMS: atom_id res chain seq x y z
N MET A 1 38.45 9.55 13.35
CA MET A 1 37.07 9.08 13.10
C MET A 1 37.20 7.74 12.42
N ASN A 2 36.98 6.65 13.15
CA ASN A 2 37.21 5.30 12.64
C ASN A 2 36.03 4.91 11.75
N ILE A 3 36.28 4.78 10.46
CA ILE A 3 35.34 4.25 9.49
C ILE A 3 35.38 2.73 9.64
N ALA A 4 34.32 2.14 10.20
CA ALA A 4 34.14 0.70 10.18
C ALA A 4 33.71 0.30 8.75
N MET A 5 34.63 -0.32 8.01
CA MET A 5 34.30 -1.06 6.80
C MET A 5 33.64 -2.37 7.20
N ILE A 6 32.37 -2.56 6.87
CA ILE A 6 31.73 -3.88 6.93
C ILE A 6 32.05 -4.56 5.60
N THR A 7 33.02 -5.47 5.62
CA THR A 7 33.27 -6.39 4.51
C THR A 7 32.28 -7.54 4.64
N GLU A 8 31.40 -7.74 3.65
CA GLU A 8 30.58 -8.94 3.55
C GLU A 8 31.49 -10.15 3.34
N LEU A 9 31.83 -10.85 4.43
CA LEU A 9 32.48 -12.14 4.38
C LEU A 9 31.45 -13.21 3.99
N ASN A 10 31.81 -14.10 3.05
CA ASN A 10 31.12 -15.36 2.73
C ASN A 10 31.24 -16.37 3.89
N THR A 11 30.86 -15.97 5.10
CA THR A 11 30.76 -16.82 6.27
C THR A 11 29.29 -17.02 6.58
N VAL A 12 28.84 -18.27 6.49
CA VAL A 12 27.58 -18.69 7.10
C VAL A 12 27.76 -18.49 8.60
N PHE A 13 27.03 -17.53 9.18
CA PHE A 13 26.95 -17.39 10.63
C PHE A 13 26.24 -18.63 11.17
N THR A 14 26.95 -19.45 11.95
CA THR A 14 26.41 -20.67 12.59
C THR A 14 25.93 -20.40 14.03
N ASP A 15 25.99 -19.15 14.48
CA ASP A 15 25.54 -18.75 15.80
C ASP A 15 24.10 -18.24 15.73
N ASP A 16 23.16 -19.15 15.94
CA ASP A 16 21.72 -18.86 15.98
C ASP A 16 21.34 -18.01 17.22
N SER A 17 22.28 -17.72 18.13
CA SER A 17 22.06 -16.87 19.31
C SER A 17 22.31 -15.37 19.05
N MET A 18 22.92 -15.01 17.91
CA MET A 18 23.05 -13.61 17.54
C MET A 18 21.70 -13.07 17.08
N GLU A 19 21.14 -12.11 17.83
CA GLU A 19 20.01 -11.32 17.35
C GLU A 19 20.42 -10.59 16.06
N SER A 20 19.87 -11.02 14.93
CA SER A 20 19.95 -10.24 13.71
C SER A 20 19.24 -8.91 13.96
N ILE A 21 19.98 -7.81 13.99
CA ILE A 21 19.38 -6.47 14.03
C ILE A 21 18.78 -6.23 12.64
N LEU A 22 17.48 -6.52 12.52
CA LEU A 22 16.72 -6.22 11.32
C LEU A 22 16.51 -4.71 11.19
N ASN A 23 16.43 -4.24 9.95
CA ASN A 23 16.18 -2.85 9.61
C ASN A 23 14.84 -2.33 10.19
N ASP A 24 13.84 -3.20 10.29
CA ASP A 24 12.56 -3.00 10.98
C ASP A 24 12.13 -4.35 11.57
N ALA A 25 11.51 -4.35 12.75
CA ALA A 25 11.11 -5.55 13.48
C ALA A 25 10.06 -6.40 12.72
N ILE A 26 9.35 -5.81 11.76
CA ILE A 26 8.40 -6.55 10.93
C ILE A 26 9.08 -7.40 9.86
N LEU A 27 10.33 -7.13 9.48
CA LEU A 27 10.97 -7.79 8.35
C LEU A 27 11.22 -9.29 8.60
N SER A 28 11.19 -10.07 7.54
CA SER A 28 11.47 -11.51 7.55
C SER A 28 11.99 -11.98 6.20
N LYS A 29 12.39 -13.26 6.12
CA LYS A 29 12.77 -13.91 4.86
C LYS A 29 11.66 -13.94 3.79
N GLY A 30 10.41 -13.65 4.16
CA GLY A 30 9.27 -13.54 3.23
C GLY A 30 8.89 -12.09 2.89
N SER A 31 9.61 -11.08 3.40
CA SER A 31 9.28 -9.68 3.12
C SER A 31 9.53 -9.33 1.65
N LEU A 32 8.50 -8.81 0.98
CA LEU A 32 8.55 -8.41 -0.42
C LEU A 32 8.63 -6.89 -0.57
N LEU A 33 7.90 -6.16 0.28
CA LEU A 33 7.82 -4.71 0.21
C LEU A 33 7.63 -4.10 1.60
N LEU A 34 8.42 -3.09 1.93
CA LEU A 34 8.15 -2.17 3.03
C LEU A 34 8.44 -0.74 2.55
N VAL A 35 7.40 0.08 2.49
CA VAL A 35 7.53 1.51 2.15
C VAL A 35 7.10 2.32 3.35
N ASP A 36 7.99 3.17 3.83
CA ASP A 36 7.80 4.06 4.98
C ASP A 36 8.54 5.38 4.67
N PRO A 37 7.83 6.50 4.38
CA PRO A 37 8.46 7.74 3.93
C PRO A 37 9.47 8.34 4.90
N THR A 38 9.46 7.91 6.17
CA THR A 38 10.36 8.40 7.23
C THR A 38 11.19 7.30 7.88
N HIS A 39 11.33 6.15 7.21
CA HIS A 39 12.16 5.08 7.74
C HIS A 39 13.57 5.58 8.06
N PRO A 40 14.13 5.34 9.26
CA PRO A 40 15.41 5.91 9.67
C PRO A 40 16.58 5.59 8.73
N LEU A 41 16.53 4.43 8.07
CA LEU A 41 17.59 3.94 7.20
C LEU A 41 17.47 4.45 5.76
N GLU A 42 16.26 4.60 5.23
CA GLU A 42 16.04 5.04 3.84
C GLU A 42 14.86 6.01 3.78
N GLN A 43 15.13 7.26 4.16
CA GLN A 43 14.15 8.32 4.10
C GLN A 43 13.89 8.74 2.66
N TRP A 44 12.65 9.09 2.35
CA TRP A 44 12.33 9.72 1.08
C TRP A 44 13.01 11.10 0.95
N PRO A 45 13.21 11.59 -0.29
CA PRO A 45 13.67 12.96 -0.52
C PRO A 45 12.80 14.00 0.20
N SER A 46 13.39 15.16 0.47
CA SER A 46 12.66 16.30 1.02
C SER A 46 11.56 16.75 0.05
N GLY A 47 10.39 17.07 0.60
CA GLY A 47 9.23 17.46 -0.20
C GLY A 47 8.48 16.28 -0.80
N VAL A 48 7.53 16.58 -1.68
CA VAL A 48 6.75 15.57 -2.41
C VAL A 48 7.67 14.96 -3.48
N PRO A 49 7.84 13.62 -3.51
CA PRO A 49 8.62 12.99 -4.56
C PRO A 49 8.14 13.36 -5.97
N ALA A 50 9.08 13.53 -6.89
CA ALA A 50 8.78 13.85 -8.28
C ALA A 50 8.02 12.69 -8.97
N ASP A 51 7.34 13.01 -10.07
CA ASP A 51 6.70 11.98 -10.90
C ASP A 51 7.74 11.02 -11.50
N GLY A 52 7.43 9.73 -11.51
CA GLY A 52 8.27 8.66 -12.04
C GLY A 52 9.45 8.24 -11.15
N ILE A 53 9.63 8.83 -9.95
CA ILE A 53 10.76 8.50 -9.10
C ILE A 53 10.58 7.14 -8.42
N SER A 54 11.64 6.33 -8.42
CA SER A 54 11.72 5.12 -7.59
C SER A 54 11.87 5.49 -6.12
N LEU A 55 11.10 4.83 -5.27
CA LEU A 55 11.09 5.03 -3.84
C LEU A 55 11.82 3.86 -3.14
N PRO A 56 12.44 4.12 -1.98
CA PRO A 56 13.07 3.05 -1.21
C PRO A 56 12.09 1.94 -0.83
N ASN A 57 12.54 0.70 -0.97
CA ASN A 57 11.89 -0.49 -0.42
C ASN A 57 12.79 -1.01 0.70
N ILE A 58 12.39 -0.80 1.96
CA ILE A 58 13.19 -1.22 3.13
C ILE A 58 13.37 -2.74 3.18
N ALA A 59 12.49 -3.49 2.50
CA ALA A 59 12.56 -4.94 2.36
C ALA A 59 13.40 -5.41 1.16
N ASP A 60 14.08 -4.52 0.41
CA ASP A 60 14.80 -4.86 -0.83
C ASP A 60 15.78 -6.04 -0.63
N ALA A 61 16.60 -6.02 0.42
CA ALA A 61 17.55 -7.11 0.69
C ALA A 61 16.90 -8.48 0.93
N PHE A 62 15.63 -8.52 1.37
CA PHE A 62 14.85 -9.77 1.50
C PHE A 62 14.17 -10.12 0.19
N ALA A 63 13.56 -9.13 -0.46
CA ALA A 63 12.86 -9.29 -1.73
C ALA A 63 13.81 -9.77 -2.85
N GLN A 64 15.03 -9.26 -2.94
CA GLN A 64 16.04 -9.66 -3.93
C GLN A 64 16.49 -11.12 -3.78
N LYS A 65 16.37 -11.71 -2.59
CA LYS A 65 16.65 -13.15 -2.39
C LYS A 65 15.57 -14.03 -3.01
N LEU A 66 14.34 -13.53 -3.09
CA LEU A 66 13.19 -14.21 -3.70
C LEU A 66 13.04 -13.86 -5.19
N ILE A 67 13.46 -12.65 -5.57
CA ILE A 67 13.26 -12.05 -6.89
C ILE A 67 14.61 -11.51 -7.42
N PRO A 68 15.58 -12.38 -7.77
CA PRO A 68 16.97 -11.96 -8.01
C PRO A 68 17.18 -11.15 -9.30
N THR A 69 16.22 -11.14 -10.22
CA THR A 69 16.37 -10.53 -11.56
C THR A 69 15.36 -9.42 -11.85
N GLY A 70 14.73 -8.86 -10.81
CA GLY A 70 13.66 -7.87 -10.96
C GLY A 70 13.85 -6.59 -10.14
N GLY A 71 13.34 -5.47 -10.65
CA GLY A 71 13.25 -4.24 -9.88
C GLY A 71 12.12 -4.34 -8.85
N VAL A 72 12.46 -4.27 -7.56
CA VAL A 72 11.50 -4.35 -6.43
C VAL A 72 11.23 -2.99 -5.77
N LEU A 73 11.72 -1.91 -6.38
CA LEU A 73 11.48 -0.54 -5.92
C LEU A 73 10.16 -0.02 -6.53
N PRO A 74 9.18 0.41 -5.72
CA PRO A 74 7.97 1.04 -6.24
C PRO A 74 8.29 2.41 -6.83
N SER A 75 7.51 2.85 -7.82
CA SER A 75 7.58 4.22 -8.35
C SER A 75 6.40 5.05 -7.84
N LEU A 76 6.57 6.37 -7.78
CA LEU A 76 5.47 7.29 -7.56
C LEU A 76 5.05 7.94 -8.88
N ASN A 77 3.79 7.77 -9.25
CA ASN A 77 3.22 8.32 -10.48
C ASN A 77 2.21 9.42 -10.13
N ARG A 78 2.20 10.51 -10.89
CA ARG A 78 1.31 11.66 -10.71
C ARG A 78 0.50 11.89 -11.98
N PRO A 79 -0.64 11.18 -12.15
CA PRO A 79 -1.52 11.48 -13.27
C PRO A 79 -1.96 12.94 -13.16
N GLY A 80 -1.86 13.69 -14.25
CA GLY A 80 -2.38 15.04 -14.39
C GLY A 80 -1.97 16.05 -13.30
N VAL A 81 -2.67 17.18 -13.29
CA VAL A 81 -2.52 18.22 -12.29
C VAL A 81 -3.79 18.23 -11.43
N MET A 82 -3.62 18.24 -10.11
CA MET A 82 -4.73 18.40 -9.17
C MET A 82 -5.44 19.74 -9.41
N ALA A 83 -6.76 19.79 -9.24
CA ALA A 83 -7.53 21.03 -9.33
C ALA A 83 -6.96 22.11 -8.38
N GLY A 84 -7.14 23.40 -8.67
CA GLY A 84 -6.43 24.49 -7.98
C GLY A 84 -6.63 24.57 -6.46
N ALA A 85 -7.75 24.05 -5.93
CA ALA A 85 -7.99 23.96 -4.48
C ALA A 85 -7.50 22.62 -3.87
N SER A 86 -7.23 21.61 -4.71
CA SER A 86 -6.65 20.34 -4.30
C SER A 86 -5.12 20.43 -4.24
N PHE A 87 -4.47 19.59 -3.44
CA PHE A 87 -3.02 19.59 -3.32
C PHE A 87 -2.46 18.23 -2.93
N ILE A 88 -1.16 18.09 -3.16
CA ILE A 88 -0.32 17.00 -2.68
C ILE A 88 0.79 17.62 -1.86
N GLU A 89 1.02 17.11 -0.65
CA GLU A 89 2.06 17.62 0.24
C GLU A 89 2.75 16.51 1.03
N ARG A 90 3.81 16.89 1.74
CA ARG A 90 4.31 16.11 2.88
C ARG A 90 3.82 16.77 4.16
N THR A 91 3.34 15.99 5.11
CA THR A 91 2.94 16.50 6.44
C THR A 91 4.15 16.98 7.24
N GLN A 92 3.94 17.56 8.42
CA GLN A 92 5.05 18.00 9.28
C GLN A 92 5.94 16.82 9.75
N LYS A 93 5.35 15.64 9.96
CA LYS A 93 6.07 14.38 10.19
C LYS A 93 6.34 13.61 8.90
N ARG A 94 6.30 14.29 7.75
CA ARG A 94 6.71 13.80 6.44
C ARG A 94 5.94 12.56 5.96
N GLY A 95 4.71 12.32 6.41
CA GLY A 95 3.77 11.46 5.71
C GLY A 95 3.43 12.04 4.33
N LEU A 96 2.96 11.22 3.40
CA LEU A 96 2.48 11.69 2.10
C LEU A 96 0.99 12.01 2.19
N ARG A 97 0.55 13.15 1.70
CA ARG A 97 -0.85 13.57 1.83
C ARG A 97 -1.43 14.08 0.52
N ALA A 98 -2.71 13.80 0.31
CA ALA A 98 -3.54 14.49 -0.67
C ALA A 98 -4.75 15.16 0.00
N GLY A 99 -4.90 16.46 -0.25
CA GLY A 99 -6.12 17.22 0.01
C GLY A 99 -6.92 17.32 -1.28
N VAL A 100 -8.16 16.82 -1.28
CA VAL A 100 -8.97 16.74 -2.51
C VAL A 100 -10.14 17.71 -2.42
N SER A 101 -10.27 18.67 -3.32
CA SER A 101 -11.44 19.56 -3.37
C SER A 101 -12.63 18.90 -4.08
N SER A 102 -13.86 19.41 -3.90
CA SER A 102 -15.02 18.97 -4.70
C SER A 102 -14.93 19.35 -6.17
N GLY A 103 -14.03 20.27 -6.55
CA GLY A 103 -13.76 20.61 -7.95
C GLY A 103 -12.89 19.58 -8.68
N GLN A 104 -12.45 18.52 -8.00
CA GLN A 104 -11.58 17.50 -8.57
C GLN A 104 -12.39 16.49 -9.41
N THR A 105 -12.32 16.61 -10.73
CA THR A 105 -13.09 15.78 -11.67
C THR A 105 -12.25 15.08 -12.75
N GLY A 106 -10.97 15.43 -12.88
CA GLY A 106 -10.04 14.77 -13.81
C GLY A 106 -9.25 13.66 -13.13
N LEU A 107 -8.66 12.75 -13.95
CA LEU A 107 -7.71 11.75 -13.45
C LEU A 107 -6.46 12.47 -12.94
N SER A 108 -6.35 12.62 -11.63
CA SER A 108 -5.17 13.21 -11.03
C SER A 108 -4.89 12.78 -9.60
N GLY A 109 -3.66 12.96 -9.15
CA GLY A 109 -3.26 12.70 -7.76
C GLY A 109 -1.94 11.98 -7.66
N ILE A 110 -1.88 10.98 -6.78
CA ILE A 110 -0.73 10.11 -6.61
C ILE A 110 -1.16 8.67 -6.77
N ASN A 111 -0.44 7.93 -7.59
CA ASN A 111 -0.54 6.49 -7.72
C ASN A 111 0.82 5.85 -7.47
N MET A 112 0.92 4.91 -6.55
CA MET A 112 2.11 4.10 -6.35
C MET A 112 1.80 2.67 -6.80
N PRO A 113 2.15 2.26 -8.03
CA PRO A 113 1.97 0.88 -8.45
C PRO A 113 2.89 -0.07 -7.70
N ILE A 114 2.45 -1.32 -7.51
CA ILE A 114 3.32 -2.42 -7.10
C ILE A 114 4.36 -2.66 -8.21
N PRO A 115 5.64 -2.90 -7.87
CA PRO A 115 6.62 -3.31 -8.86
C PRO A 115 6.18 -4.58 -9.59
N ASP A 116 6.32 -4.59 -10.92
CA ASP A 116 5.90 -5.73 -11.75
C ASP A 116 6.62 -7.02 -11.37
N ALA A 117 7.87 -6.93 -10.91
CA ALA A 117 8.61 -8.09 -10.44
C ALA A 117 8.00 -8.71 -9.17
N ILE A 118 7.55 -7.88 -8.21
CA ILE A 118 6.86 -8.35 -7.01
C ILE A 118 5.51 -8.96 -7.40
N LEU A 119 4.73 -8.29 -8.25
CA LEU A 119 3.44 -8.81 -8.69
C LEU A 119 3.59 -10.13 -9.45
N GLN A 120 4.54 -10.23 -10.38
CA GLN A 120 4.83 -11.46 -11.11
C GLN A 120 5.24 -12.59 -10.17
N TYR A 121 6.06 -12.30 -9.15
CA TYR A 121 6.43 -13.28 -8.14
C TYR A 121 5.20 -13.80 -7.38
N MET A 122 4.33 -12.90 -6.92
CA MET A 122 3.08 -13.27 -6.24
C MET A 122 2.19 -14.13 -7.13
N LEU A 123 2.07 -13.77 -8.41
CA LEU A 123 1.28 -14.52 -9.40
C LEU A 123 1.89 -15.89 -9.74
N ASN A 124 3.21 -16.03 -9.77
CA ASN A 124 3.85 -17.34 -9.95
C ASN A 124 3.65 -18.26 -8.75
N ASN A 125 3.36 -17.68 -7.58
CA ASN A 125 3.20 -18.35 -6.31
C ASN A 125 1.76 -18.19 -5.76
N GLN A 126 0.75 -18.32 -6.62
CA GLN A 126 -0.67 -18.13 -6.28
C GLN A 126 -1.19 -19.08 -5.17
N SER A 127 -0.52 -20.22 -4.96
CA SER A 127 -0.86 -21.17 -3.91
C SER A 127 -0.40 -20.73 -2.50
N HIS A 128 0.49 -19.74 -2.43
CA HIS A 128 1.06 -19.20 -1.20
C HIS A 128 0.14 -18.14 -0.59
N GLU A 129 0.37 -17.87 0.69
CA GLU A 129 -0.38 -16.89 1.46
C GLU A 129 0.42 -15.60 1.62
N TYR A 130 -0.23 -14.46 1.44
CA TYR A 130 0.37 -13.13 1.51
C TYR A 130 -0.31 -12.28 2.55
N TYR A 131 0.46 -11.54 3.33
CA TYR A 131 0.03 -10.50 4.25
C TYR A 131 0.26 -9.14 3.62
N LEU A 132 -0.74 -8.26 3.66
CA LEU A 132 -0.64 -6.88 3.22
C LEU A 132 -1.19 -5.96 4.30
N SER A 133 -0.51 -4.86 4.59
CA SER A 133 -0.99 -3.84 5.53
C SER A 133 -0.73 -2.42 5.09
N MET A 134 -1.52 -1.49 5.63
CA MET A 134 -1.40 -0.05 5.39
C MET A 134 -1.68 0.73 6.66
N TRP A 135 -0.82 1.72 6.92
CA TRP A 135 -1.01 2.73 7.96
C TRP A 135 -1.35 4.07 7.30
N SER A 136 -2.43 4.68 7.75
CA SER A 136 -2.91 5.95 7.22
C SER A 136 -3.60 6.81 8.28
N TYR A 137 -3.89 8.06 7.93
CA TYR A 137 -4.80 8.93 8.71
C TYR A 137 -5.79 9.58 7.77
N VAL A 138 -7.09 9.40 8.01
CA VAL A 138 -8.15 10.08 7.26
C VAL A 138 -8.35 11.46 7.85
N THR A 139 -8.16 12.50 7.03
CA THR A 139 -8.27 13.89 7.46
C THR A 139 -9.63 14.50 7.12
N ARG A 140 -10.34 13.91 6.14
CA ARG A 140 -11.72 14.25 5.78
C ARG A 140 -12.38 13.03 5.16
N GLU A 141 -13.59 12.75 5.59
CA GLU A 141 -14.46 11.72 5.00
C GLU A 141 -14.69 11.95 3.50
N ALA A 142 -14.79 10.86 2.75
CA ALA A 142 -15.42 10.86 1.44
C ALA A 142 -16.95 10.97 1.59
N GLU A 143 -17.59 11.61 0.63
CA GLU A 143 -19.04 11.56 0.51
C GLU A 143 -19.49 10.12 0.19
N ALA A 144 -20.56 9.63 0.82
CA ALA A 144 -21.07 8.29 0.57
C ALA A 144 -21.57 8.14 -0.88
N THR A 145 -21.07 7.14 -1.59
CA THR A 145 -21.27 6.89 -3.02
C THR A 145 -21.70 5.44 -3.26
N SER A 146 -22.22 5.15 -4.46
CA SER A 146 -22.45 3.77 -4.90
C SER A 146 -21.15 3.02 -5.25
N THR A 147 -20.03 3.73 -5.37
CA THR A 147 -18.70 3.17 -5.69
C THR A 147 -17.65 3.65 -4.72
N ASN A 148 -16.74 2.77 -4.31
CA ASN A 148 -15.76 3.12 -3.29
C ASN A 148 -14.50 3.72 -3.91
N GLU A 149 -13.91 4.70 -3.23
CA GLU A 149 -12.55 5.15 -3.49
C GLU A 149 -11.54 4.12 -2.93
N PRO A 150 -10.74 3.44 -3.77
CA PRO A 150 -9.67 2.58 -3.28
C PRO A 150 -8.45 3.39 -2.83
N HIS A 151 -7.88 3.00 -1.70
CA HIS A 151 -6.55 3.46 -1.25
C HIS A 151 -5.47 2.49 -1.72
N MET A 152 -5.78 1.19 -1.77
CA MET A 152 -4.98 0.13 -2.37
C MET A 152 -5.89 -0.67 -3.28
N HIS A 153 -5.43 -1.02 -4.48
CA HIS A 153 -6.17 -1.89 -5.39
C HIS A 153 -5.22 -2.70 -6.28
N ILE A 154 -5.13 -4.00 -6.03
CA ILE A 154 -4.41 -4.95 -6.88
C ILE A 154 -5.44 -5.99 -7.34
N TYR A 155 -6.08 -5.70 -8.48
CA TYR A 155 -7.25 -6.43 -8.97
C TYR A 155 -7.23 -6.58 -10.48
N ARG A 156 -7.92 -7.62 -10.96
CA ARG A 156 -8.10 -7.86 -12.38
C ARG A 156 -9.15 -6.92 -12.98
N THR A 157 -8.96 -6.53 -14.23
CA THR A 157 -9.91 -5.71 -15.01
C THR A 157 -11.34 -6.28 -15.00
N LEU A 158 -12.33 -5.41 -14.76
CA LEU A 158 -13.77 -5.70 -14.79
C LEU A 158 -14.28 -5.92 -16.23
N GLN A 159 -13.95 -7.05 -16.86
CA GLN A 159 -14.73 -7.49 -18.03
C GLN A 159 -15.82 -8.45 -17.52
N CYS A 160 -17.08 -8.02 -17.67
CA CYS A 160 -18.26 -8.58 -17.01
C CYS A 160 -18.38 -10.11 -17.10
N GLY A 161 -18.51 -10.76 -15.94
CA GLY A 161 -18.91 -12.17 -15.79
C GLY A 161 -17.77 -13.10 -15.31
N TYR A 162 -17.95 -13.67 -14.12
CA TYR A 162 -17.09 -14.68 -13.45
C TYR A 162 -15.78 -14.15 -12.81
N PRO A 163 -15.33 -14.79 -11.70
CA PRO A 163 -15.17 -14.13 -10.42
C PRO A 163 -14.08 -13.05 -10.42
N LEU A 164 -14.43 -11.94 -9.76
CA LEU A 164 -13.57 -10.82 -9.39
C LEU A 164 -12.28 -11.35 -8.74
N GLY A 165 -11.26 -11.58 -9.56
CA GLY A 165 -9.96 -12.03 -9.14
C GLY A 165 -9.09 -10.85 -8.73
N GLY A 166 -8.30 -11.03 -7.68
CA GLY A 166 -7.45 -9.99 -7.16
C GLY A 166 -6.60 -10.48 -6.00
N ILE A 167 -5.61 -9.66 -5.67
CA ILE A 167 -4.66 -9.91 -4.59
C ILE A 167 -5.13 -9.18 -3.33
N ALA A 168 -5.48 -7.90 -3.46
CA ALA A 168 -5.78 -7.05 -2.34
C ALA A 168 -6.59 -5.81 -2.75
N SER A 169 -7.46 -5.35 -1.86
CA SER A 169 -8.09 -4.05 -1.99
C SER A 169 -8.40 -3.46 -0.61
N PHE A 170 -8.04 -2.18 -0.42
CA PHE A 170 -8.43 -1.37 0.73
C PHE A 170 -9.17 -0.16 0.19
N SER A 171 -10.36 0.12 0.72
CA SER A 171 -11.19 1.23 0.24
C SER A 171 -11.64 2.14 1.37
N ALA A 172 -12.06 3.35 1.00
CA ALA A 172 -12.57 4.36 1.93
C ALA A 172 -13.90 3.98 2.58
N GLN A 173 -14.68 3.07 2.00
CA GLN A 173 -16.04 2.74 2.47
C GLN A 173 -16.24 1.23 2.71
N ALA A 174 -15.17 0.47 3.00
CA ALA A 174 -15.15 -0.97 3.37
C ALA A 174 -15.80 -2.00 2.41
N ASN A 175 -16.48 -1.60 1.33
CA ASN A 175 -17.21 -2.53 0.44
C ASN A 175 -16.30 -3.50 -0.37
N TRP A 176 -14.96 -3.36 -0.28
CA TRP A 176 -14.00 -4.02 -1.19
C TRP A 176 -12.85 -4.78 -0.49
N GLU A 177 -12.83 -4.94 0.84
CA GLU A 177 -11.73 -5.65 1.54
C GLU A 177 -11.76 -7.17 1.28
N ARG A 178 -10.75 -7.78 0.62
CA ARG A 178 -10.77 -9.25 0.34
C ARG A 178 -9.39 -9.90 0.31
N PRO A 179 -9.20 -11.00 1.05
CA PRO A 179 -9.17 -12.34 0.43
C PRO A 179 -10.32 -13.24 0.94
N THR A 180 -10.93 -14.07 0.09
CA THR A 180 -12.13 -14.87 0.43
C THR A 180 -11.81 -16.29 0.94
N GLY A 181 -12.62 -16.81 1.87
CA GLY A 181 -12.45 -18.14 2.50
C GLY A 181 -12.08 -18.04 3.98
N ALA A 182 -11.38 -19.04 4.53
CA ALA A 182 -10.91 -19.05 5.92
C ALA A 182 -9.72 -18.09 6.22
N ASN A 183 -9.31 -17.26 5.26
CA ASN A 183 -8.03 -16.54 5.29
C ASN A 183 -8.28 -15.05 5.54
N LYS A 184 -7.88 -14.58 6.74
CA LYS A 184 -8.54 -13.51 7.50
C LYS A 184 -8.35 -12.11 6.92
N THR A 185 -9.48 -11.40 6.79
CA THR A 185 -9.59 -9.97 6.47
C THR A 185 -9.45 -9.13 7.74
N GLY A 186 -8.26 -8.63 8.03
CA GLY A 186 -8.04 -7.80 9.23
C GLY A 186 -8.66 -6.41 9.13
N GLY A 187 -9.28 -5.96 10.22
CA GLY A 187 -9.76 -4.59 10.34
C GLY A 187 -9.76 -4.11 11.79
N TYR A 188 -8.99 -3.08 12.10
CA TYR A 188 -9.21 -2.22 13.28
C TYR A 188 -9.92 -0.91 12.91
N ALA A 189 -10.19 -0.68 11.62
CA ALA A 189 -10.98 0.45 11.16
C ALA A 189 -12.47 0.15 11.35
N VAL A 190 -13.05 0.55 12.49
CA VAL A 190 -14.50 0.42 12.76
C VAL A 190 -15.34 1.21 11.72
N ASN A 191 -14.70 2.15 11.04
CA ASN A 191 -15.23 2.88 9.90
C ASN A 191 -14.05 3.36 9.04
N THR A 192 -13.84 2.74 7.87
CA THR A 192 -12.73 3.10 6.95
C THR A 192 -12.86 4.50 6.35
N ASN A 193 -14.04 5.11 6.47
CA ASN A 193 -14.27 6.49 6.04
C ASN A 193 -14.02 7.49 7.16
N ALA A 194 -14.10 7.07 8.43
CA ALA A 194 -14.04 7.98 9.57
C ALA A 194 -12.68 8.69 9.67
N ILE A 195 -12.76 9.97 10.05
CA ILE A 195 -11.59 10.79 10.36
C ILE A 195 -10.80 10.13 11.51
N GLY A 196 -9.49 10.03 11.34
CA GLY A 196 -8.59 9.48 12.36
C GLY A 196 -7.53 8.54 11.80
N VAL A 197 -6.73 8.00 12.73
CA VAL A 197 -5.71 6.99 12.43
C VAL A 197 -6.36 5.69 11.96
N GLN A 198 -5.76 5.06 10.96
CA GLN A 198 -6.25 3.83 10.36
C GLN A 198 -5.12 2.80 10.27
N PHE A 199 -5.43 1.59 10.74
CA PHE A 199 -4.63 0.40 10.55
C PHE A 199 -5.48 -0.64 9.83
N ARG A 200 -5.08 -1.00 8.61
CA ARG A 200 -5.78 -2.00 7.78
C ARG A 200 -4.79 -3.05 7.35
N ASN A 201 -5.17 -4.31 7.45
CA ASN A 201 -4.36 -5.41 6.97
C ASN A 201 -5.23 -6.56 6.49
N ILE A 202 -4.70 -7.42 5.64
CA ILE A 202 -5.37 -8.62 5.17
C ILE A 202 -4.34 -9.70 4.96
N ALA A 203 -4.73 -10.97 5.10
CA ALA A 203 -3.93 -12.06 4.56
C ALA A 203 -4.76 -13.12 3.85
N GLY A 204 -4.14 -13.72 2.85
CA GLY A 204 -4.74 -14.84 2.15
C GLY A 204 -3.99 -15.20 0.88
N LYS A 205 -4.53 -16.21 0.21
CA LYS A 205 -4.10 -16.59 -1.13
C LYS A 205 -4.70 -15.63 -2.15
N ILE A 206 -4.01 -15.49 -3.27
CA ILE A 206 -4.55 -14.77 -4.42
C ILE A 206 -5.83 -15.46 -4.85
N SER A 207 -6.89 -14.67 -5.08
CA SER A 207 -8.19 -15.18 -5.48
C SER A 207 -8.44 -14.93 -6.96
N GLY A 208 -9.14 -15.85 -7.61
CA GLY A 208 -9.53 -15.74 -9.03
C GLY A 208 -8.70 -16.60 -9.96
N GLN A 209 -9.10 -16.57 -11.23
CA GLN A 209 -8.53 -17.35 -12.33
C GLN A 209 -8.50 -16.46 -13.59
N HIS A 210 -7.56 -16.71 -14.50
CA HIS A 210 -7.42 -16.01 -15.78
C HIS A 210 -8.66 -16.23 -16.66
N ASP A 211 -9.19 -17.44 -16.68
CA ASP A 211 -10.35 -17.79 -17.49
C ASP A 211 -11.22 -18.88 -16.82
N ALA A 212 -12.33 -19.23 -17.48
CA ALA A 212 -13.24 -20.27 -17.01
C ALA A 212 -12.63 -21.69 -17.05
N SER A 213 -11.47 -21.89 -17.67
CA SER A 213 -10.75 -23.17 -17.63
C SER A 213 -10.01 -23.37 -16.31
N GLY A 214 -9.90 -22.32 -15.51
CA GLY A 214 -9.20 -22.31 -14.24
C GLY A 214 -7.72 -22.00 -14.34
N ALA A 215 -7.28 -21.42 -15.46
CA ALA A 215 -5.90 -20.97 -15.63
C ALA A 215 -5.50 -19.98 -14.54
N LEU A 216 -4.24 -20.06 -14.10
CA LEU A 216 -3.67 -19.16 -13.10
C LEU A 216 -3.58 -17.74 -13.66
N LEU A 217 -3.74 -16.74 -12.79
CA LEU A 217 -3.57 -15.33 -13.15
C LEU A 217 -2.13 -15.03 -13.60
N SER A 218 -1.97 -14.03 -14.45
CA SER A 218 -0.68 -13.58 -15.00
C SER A 218 -0.59 -12.05 -14.98
N LEU A 219 0.60 -11.48 -15.25
CA LEU A 219 0.74 -10.02 -15.36
C LEU A 219 -0.17 -9.41 -16.43
N ALA A 220 -0.49 -10.16 -17.48
CA ALA A 220 -1.38 -9.70 -18.56
C ALA A 220 -2.82 -9.45 -18.08
N ASP A 221 -3.22 -10.01 -16.93
CA ASP A 221 -4.52 -9.76 -16.29
C ASP A 221 -4.58 -8.39 -15.59
N PHE A 222 -3.43 -7.73 -15.41
CA PHE A 222 -3.26 -6.42 -14.77
C PHE A 222 -2.60 -5.41 -15.74
N PRO A 223 -3.19 -5.17 -16.92
CA PRO A 223 -2.56 -4.40 -17.99
C PRO A 223 -2.35 -2.91 -17.64
N GLN A 224 -3.11 -2.36 -16.69
CA GLN A 224 -3.03 -0.95 -16.33
C GLN A 224 -2.35 -0.74 -14.97
N PRO A 225 -1.42 0.21 -14.83
CA PRO A 225 -0.83 0.57 -13.54
C PRO A 225 -1.87 0.92 -12.46
N THR A 226 -3.03 1.46 -12.87
CA THR A 226 -4.14 1.80 -11.97
C THR A 226 -4.78 0.57 -11.31
N GLN A 227 -4.61 -0.62 -11.89
CA GLN A 227 -5.15 -1.89 -11.40
C GLN A 227 -4.21 -2.63 -10.45
N LYS A 228 -2.97 -2.17 -10.35
CA LYS A 228 -1.90 -2.78 -9.56
C LYS A 228 -1.31 -1.73 -8.61
N THR A 229 -2.18 -1.04 -7.89
CA THR A 229 -1.85 0.13 -7.07
C THR A 229 -1.73 -0.23 -5.58
N LEU A 230 -0.59 0.10 -4.99
CA LEU A 230 -0.31 0.02 -3.55
C LEU A 230 -0.92 1.21 -2.79
N VAL A 231 -0.82 2.41 -3.36
CA VAL A 231 -1.33 3.67 -2.79
C VAL A 231 -1.97 4.50 -3.89
N SER A 232 -3.26 4.84 -3.76
CA SER A 232 -3.94 5.82 -4.62
C SER A 232 -4.53 6.94 -3.79
N MET A 233 -4.10 8.18 -4.05
CA MET A 233 -4.62 9.37 -3.37
C MET A 233 -5.21 10.33 -4.40
N GLY A 234 -6.44 10.79 -4.16
CA GLY A 234 -7.23 11.50 -5.17
C GLY A 234 -7.76 10.56 -6.26
N PRO A 235 -8.33 11.08 -7.36
CA PRO A 235 -8.76 10.26 -8.50
C PRO A 235 -7.57 9.83 -9.38
N ALA A 236 -6.51 9.30 -8.78
CA ALA A 236 -5.30 8.89 -9.50
C ALA A 236 -5.45 7.52 -10.19
N ASN A 237 -6.49 6.78 -9.83
CA ASN A 237 -6.90 5.56 -10.52
C ASN A 237 -8.34 5.71 -11.08
N VAL A 238 -8.68 4.85 -12.04
CA VAL A 238 -9.96 4.91 -12.77
C VAL A 238 -11.18 4.68 -11.86
N GLU A 239 -11.07 3.83 -10.83
CA GLU A 239 -12.17 3.60 -9.87
C GLU A 239 -12.41 4.85 -9.00
N SER A 240 -11.34 5.45 -8.48
CA SER A 240 -11.43 6.72 -7.74
C SER A 240 -11.95 7.85 -8.63
N LEU A 241 -11.60 7.87 -9.91
CA LEU A 241 -12.18 8.81 -10.89
C LEU A 241 -13.68 8.55 -11.10
N TYR A 242 -14.08 7.29 -11.25
CA TYR A 242 -15.49 6.93 -11.36
C TYR A 242 -16.27 7.39 -10.12
N THR A 243 -15.72 7.19 -8.92
CA THR A 243 -16.30 7.72 -7.67
C THR A 243 -16.38 9.24 -7.67
N ALA A 244 -15.35 9.93 -8.15
CA ALA A 244 -15.32 11.39 -8.23
C ALA A 244 -16.32 11.99 -9.23
N VAL A 245 -16.58 11.32 -10.37
CA VAL A 245 -17.32 11.89 -11.52
C VAL A 245 -18.71 11.27 -11.74
N ASN A 246 -18.85 9.96 -11.59
CA ASN A 246 -20.00 9.20 -12.12
C ASN A 246 -21.01 8.73 -11.08
N SER A 247 -20.75 9.00 -9.79
CA SER A 247 -21.63 8.54 -8.71
C SER A 247 -22.82 9.48 -8.44
N VAL A 248 -22.91 10.65 -9.07
CA VAL A 248 -24.09 11.59 -9.13
C VAL A 248 -24.10 12.36 -10.45
N SER A 249 -25.17 13.13 -10.70
CA SER A 249 -25.43 13.93 -11.91
C SER A 249 -24.21 14.66 -12.49
N SER A 250 -24.15 14.71 -13.83
CA SER A 250 -23.09 15.37 -14.61
C SER A 250 -22.70 16.75 -14.07
N GLY A 251 -21.40 16.99 -13.89
CA GLY A 251 -20.84 18.31 -13.56
C GLY A 251 -20.59 18.59 -12.08
N VAL A 252 -20.95 17.69 -11.16
CA VAL A 252 -20.64 17.82 -9.72
C VAL A 252 -19.59 16.79 -9.33
N GLY A 253 -18.36 17.23 -9.11
CA GLY A 253 -17.33 16.38 -8.51
C GLY A 253 -17.69 16.06 -7.06
N ARG A 254 -17.76 14.77 -6.72
CA ARG A 254 -17.97 14.38 -5.32
C ARG A 254 -16.71 14.57 -4.49
N ARG A 255 -16.91 14.79 -3.19
CA ARG A 255 -15.81 14.90 -2.24
C ARG A 255 -15.21 13.51 -2.02
N LEU A 256 -14.05 13.27 -2.61
CA LEU A 256 -13.20 12.13 -2.23
C LEU A 256 -12.63 12.33 -0.83
N GLN A 257 -12.12 11.25 -0.26
CA GLN A 257 -11.41 11.27 1.00
C GLN A 257 -10.13 12.08 0.86
N SER A 258 -9.79 12.85 1.90
CA SER A 258 -8.47 13.46 2.03
C SER A 258 -7.74 12.74 3.16
N TRP A 259 -6.54 12.24 2.90
CA TRP A 259 -5.87 11.34 3.82
C TRP A 259 -4.34 11.37 3.70
N ASN A 260 -3.68 10.81 4.70
CA ASN A 260 -2.24 10.73 4.83
C ASN A 260 -1.79 9.27 4.78
N PHE A 261 -0.76 8.98 3.99
CA PHE A 261 -0.09 7.70 3.90
C PHE A 261 1.20 7.71 4.74
N TYR A 262 1.42 6.65 5.53
CA TYR A 262 2.60 6.50 6.39
C TYR A 262 3.37 5.20 6.17
N ARG A 263 2.68 4.09 5.90
CA ARG A 263 3.36 2.80 5.70
C ARG A 263 2.53 1.86 4.85
N ILE A 264 3.21 1.07 4.01
CA ILE A 264 2.65 -0.15 3.42
C ILE A 264 3.65 -1.30 3.58
N TYR A 265 3.14 -2.50 3.80
CA TYR A 265 3.94 -3.70 3.94
C TYR A 265 3.32 -4.87 3.17
N ILE A 266 4.18 -5.69 2.54
CA ILE A 266 3.81 -6.93 1.88
C ILE A 266 4.79 -8.02 2.30
N GLU A 267 4.23 -9.16 2.69
CA GLU A 267 4.96 -10.37 3.04
C GLU A 267 4.30 -11.60 2.46
N GLU A 268 5.12 -12.56 2.10
CA GLU A 268 4.71 -13.92 1.82
C GLU A 268 4.85 -14.80 3.07
N LEU A 269 3.72 -15.14 3.66
CA LEU A 269 3.63 -15.91 4.92
C LEU A 269 4.13 -17.35 4.76
N THR A 270 3.92 -17.94 3.57
CA THR A 270 4.40 -19.31 3.29
C THR A 270 5.93 -19.41 3.32
N VAL A 271 6.62 -18.39 2.80
CA VAL A 271 8.09 -18.33 2.84
C VAL A 271 8.58 -17.90 4.21
N SER A 272 7.96 -16.91 4.85
CA SER A 272 8.41 -16.49 6.19
C SER A 272 8.19 -17.55 7.26
N GLY A 273 7.17 -18.40 7.10
CA GLY A 273 6.74 -19.38 8.09
C GLY A 273 5.93 -18.77 9.23
N ARG A 274 5.54 -17.49 9.12
CA ARG A 274 4.71 -16.80 10.11
C ARG A 274 3.22 -16.95 9.78
N SER A 275 2.38 -16.99 10.80
CA SER A 275 0.93 -16.91 10.62
C SER A 275 0.46 -15.46 10.46
N TYR A 276 -0.77 -15.26 9.98
CA TYR A 276 -1.42 -13.94 9.98
C TYR A 276 -1.44 -13.30 11.37
N ASP A 277 -1.72 -14.09 12.42
CA ASP A 277 -1.85 -13.57 13.79
C ASP A 277 -0.49 -13.09 14.30
N ASP A 278 0.61 -13.80 14.00
CA ASP A 278 1.99 -13.40 14.36
C ASP A 278 2.37 -12.05 13.72
N VAL A 279 2.16 -11.93 12.40
CA VAL A 279 2.53 -10.71 11.67
C VAL A 279 1.64 -9.54 12.08
N THR A 280 0.34 -9.79 12.28
CA THR A 280 -0.61 -8.76 12.73
C THR A 280 -0.26 -8.22 14.11
N GLU A 281 0.18 -9.08 15.03
CA GLU A 281 0.59 -8.63 16.37
C GLU A 281 1.81 -7.71 16.30
N ILE A 282 2.84 -8.10 15.54
CA ILE A 282 4.05 -7.28 15.33
C ILE A 282 3.70 -5.94 14.68
N ASP A 283 2.95 -5.96 13.58
CA ASP A 283 2.60 -4.77 12.83
C ASP A 283 1.71 -3.82 13.66
N LYS A 284 0.75 -4.36 14.40
CA LYS A 284 -0.09 -3.58 15.31
C LYS A 284 0.72 -2.97 16.46
N GLY A 285 1.71 -3.70 16.98
CA GLY A 285 2.63 -3.20 18.00
C GLY A 285 3.44 -1.99 17.49
N LEU A 286 3.98 -2.11 16.28
CA LEU A 286 4.69 -1.02 15.60
C LEU A 286 3.76 0.16 15.29
N TYR A 287 2.56 -0.10 14.75
CA TYR A 287 1.55 0.93 14.50
C TYR A 287 1.22 1.69 15.78
N THR A 288 0.95 0.98 16.88
CA THR A 288 0.62 1.59 18.18
C THR A 288 1.78 2.46 18.66
N LYS A 289 3.00 1.94 18.63
CA LYS A 289 4.21 2.67 19.02
C LYS A 289 4.42 3.94 18.20
N GLU A 290 4.29 3.86 16.88
CA GLU A 290 4.71 4.94 15.97
C GLU A 290 3.61 5.96 15.69
N MET A 291 2.34 5.54 15.70
CA MET A 291 1.19 6.36 15.32
C MET A 291 0.39 6.88 16.53
N THR A 292 0.25 6.08 17.59
CA THR A 292 -0.73 6.37 18.65
C THR A 292 -0.12 6.75 19.99
N LEU A 293 1.11 6.32 20.30
CA LEU A 293 1.81 6.67 21.54
C LEU A 293 2.64 7.95 21.40
N ALA A 294 2.66 8.75 22.47
CA ALA A 294 3.46 9.96 22.55
C ALA A 294 4.94 9.65 22.31
N GLY A 295 5.57 10.41 21.40
CA GLY A 295 6.96 10.20 20.99
C GLY A 295 7.15 9.27 19.79
N GLY A 296 6.09 8.61 19.31
CA GLY A 296 6.10 7.88 18.04
C GLY A 296 6.39 8.80 16.85
N ARG A 297 6.98 8.26 15.77
CA ARG A 297 7.39 9.06 14.59
C ARG A 297 6.25 9.89 14.00
N TYR A 298 5.04 9.34 13.98
CA TYR A 298 3.85 9.94 13.38
C TYR A 298 2.84 10.45 14.39
N PHE A 299 3.11 10.26 15.69
CA PHE A 299 2.26 10.79 16.74
C PHE A 299 2.19 12.32 16.69
N GLY A 300 0.96 12.84 16.74
CA GLY A 300 0.71 14.28 16.71
C GLY A 300 1.13 14.95 15.41
N ASP A 301 1.18 14.21 14.29
CA ASP A 301 1.41 14.80 12.98
C ASP A 301 0.34 15.87 12.64
N SER A 302 0.73 16.84 11.82
CA SER A 302 -0.14 17.93 11.40
C SER A 302 0.13 18.33 9.95
N TRP A 303 -0.84 19.01 9.35
CA TRP A 303 -0.93 19.22 7.91
C TRP A 303 -1.80 20.44 7.57
N THR A 304 -1.76 20.88 6.31
CA THR A 304 -2.58 21.99 5.81
C THR A 304 -4.09 21.70 5.96
N ALA A 305 -4.96 22.68 6.19
CA ALA A 305 -6.40 22.41 6.24
C ALA A 305 -6.93 21.75 4.95
N ASN A 306 -7.98 20.92 5.05
CA ASN A 306 -8.60 20.35 3.86
C ASN A 306 -9.32 21.43 3.04
N PRO A 307 -9.35 21.29 1.70
CA PRO A 307 -10.11 22.19 0.84
C PRO A 307 -11.62 21.91 0.86
#